data_AF-A0A452ZPX8-F1
#
_entry.id   AF-A0A452ZPX8-F1
#
_cell.length_a   1.000
_cell.length_b   1.000
_cell.length_c   1.000
_cell.angle_alpha   90.00
_cell.angle_beta   90.00
_cell.angle_gamma   90.00
#
_symmetry.space_group_name_H-M   'P 1'
#
loop_
_entity.id
_entity.type
_entity.pdbx_description
1 polymer ?
#
loop_
_entity_poly.entity_id
_entity_poly.type
_entity_poly.pdbx_seq_one_letter_code
_entity_poly.pdbx_strand_id
1 'polypeptide(L)' 'LPEEAGAAVAAESSTGTWTTVWTDGITGLDRYKGRCYHIEPVAGED' A
#
# COMPACT_ATOMS: atom_id res chain seq x y z
N LEU A 1 -0.73 12.20 -3.10
CA LEU A 1 0.75 12.37 -3.20
C LEU A 1 1.36 11.09 -3.79
N PRO A 2 2.54 11.10 -4.42
CA PRO A 2 3.18 9.87 -4.95
C PRO A 2 3.20 8.73 -3.92
N GLU A 3 3.46 9.06 -2.65
CA GLU A 3 3.47 8.12 -1.51
C GLU A 3 2.10 7.50 -1.24
N GLU A 4 1.03 8.28 -1.34
CA GLU A 4 -0.35 7.79 -1.15
C GLU A 4 -0.77 6.89 -2.32
N ALA A 5 -0.41 7.25 -3.55
CA ALA A 5 -0.66 6.41 -4.72
C ALA A 5 0.11 5.08 -4.61
N GLY A 6 1.39 5.13 -4.19
CA GLY A 6 2.18 3.92 -3.94
C GLY A 6 1.63 3.06 -2.80
N ALA A 7 1.17 3.68 -1.71
CA ALA A 7 0.52 2.99 -0.61
C ALA A 7 -0.82 2.35 -1.02
N ALA A 8 -1.63 3.04 -1.83
CA ALA A 8 -2.89 2.51 -2.35
C ALA A 8 -2.67 1.32 -3.27
N VAL A 9 -1.70 1.39 -4.21
CA VAL A 9 -1.34 0.26 -5.06
C VAL A 9 -0.86 -0.92 -4.22
N ALA A 10 0.01 -0.68 -3.24
CA ALA A 10 0.50 -1.74 -2.35
C ALA A 10 -0.63 -2.38 -1.53
N ALA A 11 -1.59 -1.59 -1.06
CA ALA A 11 -2.75 -2.07 -0.32
C ALA A 11 -3.67 -2.91 -1.22
N GLU A 12 -4.20 -2.34 -2.30
CA GLU A 12 -5.22 -2.97 -3.16
C GLU A 12 -4.70 -4.19 -3.95
N SER A 13 -3.39 -4.26 -4.22
CA SER A 13 -2.77 -5.44 -4.86
C SER A 13 -2.41 -6.56 -3.89
N SER A 14 -2.58 -6.36 -2.58
CA SER A 14 -2.26 -7.37 -1.56
C SER A 14 -3.47 -7.72 -0.70
N THR A 15 -3.82 -6.87 0.27
CA THR A 15 -4.80 -7.21 1.31
C THR A 15 -5.74 -6.07 1.70
N GLY A 16 -5.53 -4.86 1.19
CA GLY A 16 -6.28 -3.67 1.56
C GLY A 16 -7.51 -3.42 0.69
N THR A 17 -8.45 -2.64 1.24
CA THR A 17 -9.60 -2.07 0.52
C THR A 17 -9.86 -0.64 1.00
N TRP A 18 -10.80 0.06 0.38
CA TRP A 18 -11.10 1.48 0.60
C TRP A 18 -11.60 1.85 2.02
N THR A 19 -11.98 0.86 2.84
CA THR A 19 -12.37 1.05 4.25
C THR A 19 -11.65 0.06 5.15
N THR A 20 -11.44 0.47 6.41
CA THR A 20 -10.89 -0.43 7.43
C THR A 20 -11.85 -1.57 7.73
N VAL A 21 -11.33 -2.80 7.78
CA VAL A 21 -12.10 -3.99 8.11
C VAL A 21 -11.55 -4.64 9.37
N TRP A 22 -12.43 -5.00 10.31
CA TRP A 22 -12.03 -5.58 11.59
C TRP A 22 -11.35 -6.96 11.44
N THR A 23 -11.58 -7.64 10.32
CA THR A 23 -11.02 -8.96 10.01
C THR A 23 -9.50 -8.95 9.86
N ASP A 24 -8.89 -7.78 9.65
CA ASP A 24 -7.45 -7.60 9.64
C ASP A 24 -6.80 -8.09 10.96
N GLY A 25 -7.52 -7.98 12.09
CA GLY A 25 -7.06 -8.44 13.40
C GLY A 25 -7.06 -9.96 13.60
N ILE A 26 -7.65 -10.73 12.67
CA ILE A 26 -7.70 -12.21 12.75
C ILE A 26 -6.48 -12.85 12.07
N THR A 27 -5.78 -12.11 11.20
CA THR A 27 -4.61 -12.59 10.48
C THR A 27 -3.36 -11.78 10.85
N GLY A 28 -2.17 -12.32 10.58
CA GLY A 28 -0.93 -11.58 10.78
C GLY A 28 -0.73 -10.52 9.70
N LEU A 29 -1.48 -9.41 9.72
CA LEU A 29 -1.47 -8.40 8.66
C LEU A 29 -0.06 -7.87 8.36
N ASP A 30 0.80 -7.72 9.36
CA ASP A 30 2.19 -7.29 9.15
C ASP A 30 3.03 -8.23 8.27
N ARG A 31 2.65 -9.50 8.21
CA ARG A 31 3.26 -10.51 7.34
C ARG A 31 2.74 -10.42 5.91
N TYR A 32 1.46 -10.11 5.73
CA TYR A 32 0.77 -10.24 4.44
C TYR A 32 0.55 -8.90 3.71
N LYS A 33 0.62 -7.76 4.41
CA LYS A 33 0.44 -6.45 3.78
C LYS A 33 1.57 -6.15 2.82
N GLY A 34 1.20 -5.76 1.59
CA GLY A 34 2.11 -5.13 0.65
C GLY A 34 2.62 -3.80 1.21
N ARG A 35 3.84 -3.42 0.84
CA ARG A 35 4.46 -2.14 1.22
C ARG A 35 5.17 -1.54 0.02
N CYS A 36 4.95 -0.25 -0.21
CA CYS A 36 5.76 0.53 -1.12
C CYS A 36 6.99 1.04 -0.36
N TYR A 37 8.17 0.49 -0.66
CA TYR A 37 9.41 0.81 0.08
C TYR A 37 10.19 2.00 -0.50
N HIS A 38 10.02 2.26 -1.79
CA HIS A 38 10.73 3.30 -2.49
C HIS A 38 9.87 3.80 -3.66
N ILE A 39 9.85 5.11 -3.84
CA ILE A 39 9.25 5.78 -4.99
C ILE A 39 10.33 6.73 -5.49
N GLU A 40 10.72 6.54 -6.74
CA GLU A 40 11.61 7.45 -7.45
C GLU A 40 10.80 8.26 -8.46
N PRO A 41 11.10 9.55 -8.64
CA PRO A 41 10.49 10.33 -9.71
C PRO A 41 10.97 9.81 -11.06
N VAL A 42 10.15 9.96 -12.09
CA VAL A 42 10.58 9.62 -13.45
C VAL A 42 11.61 10.67 -13.90
N ALA A 43 12.68 10.21 -14.55
CA ALA A 43 13.72 11.11 -15.04
C ALA A 43 13.14 12.13 -16.04
N GLY A 44 13.34 13.43 -15.75
CA GLY A 44 12.87 14.53 -16.59
C GLY A 44 11.48 15.06 -16.24
N GLU A 45 10.86 14.60 -15.16
CA GLU A 45 9.68 15.24 -14.57
C GLU A 45 10.11 16.25 -13.49
N ASP A 46 9.73 17.53 -13.66
CA ASP A 46 9.70 18.59 -12.63
C ASP A 46 8.24 18.85 -12.22
#